data_AF-A0A8S1AFY2-F1
#
_entry.id   AF-A0A8S1AFY2-F1
#
_cell.length_a   1.000
_cell.length_b   1.000
_cell.length_c   1.000
_cell.angle_alpha   90.00
_cell.angle_beta   90.00
_cell.angle_gamma   90.00
#
_symmetry.space_group_name_H-M   'P 1'
#
loop_
_entity.id
_entity.type
_entity.pdbx_description
1 polymer ?
#
loop_
_entity_poly.entity_id
_entity_poly.type
_entity_poly.pdbx_seq_one_letter_code
_entity_poly.pdbx_strand_id
1 'polypeptide(L)'
;MFVGVKAVFIDEISMLSSAILQQVNYRWQQMTGIYDKPFIDIHVILCGDFRQLPPVRATPCYTMPINQLGGPILWHSIDYFPLVRVERQTDERFSTILTKIGDGLQLSNDNISLIESRHKTQAWCKENVPDAVTA
;
A
#
# COMPACT_ATOMS: atom_id res chain seq x y z
N MET A 1 22.74 -11.13 -12.80
CA MET A 1 23.09 -9.72 -12.58
C MET A 1 22.09 -8.89 -13.37
N PHE A 2 21.33 -8.00 -12.73
CA PHE A 2 20.29 -7.19 -13.39
C PHE A 2 20.95 -6.04 -14.18
N VAL A 3 21.57 -6.37 -15.31
CA VAL A 3 22.23 -5.39 -16.19
C VAL A 3 21.15 -4.66 -17.00
N GLY A 4 21.05 -3.34 -16.85
CA GLY A 4 20.19 -2.47 -17.67
C GLY A 4 18.86 -2.03 -17.07
N VAL A 5 18.59 -2.31 -15.79
CA VAL A 5 17.39 -1.79 -15.11
C VAL A 5 17.53 -0.27 -14.91
N LYS A 6 16.54 0.49 -15.39
CA LYS A 6 16.48 1.95 -15.28
C LYS A 6 15.41 2.46 -14.32
N ALA A 7 14.39 1.64 -14.05
CA ALA A 7 13.29 1.98 -13.17
C ALA A 7 12.75 0.74 -12.45
N VAL A 8 12.23 0.95 -11.25
CA VAL A 8 11.58 -0.08 -10.42
C VAL A 8 10.24 0.45 -9.95
N PHE A 9 9.20 -0.37 -10.12
CA PHE A 9 7.86 -0.11 -9.63
C PHE A 9 7.57 -1.05 -8.47
N ILE A 10 7.13 -0.49 -7.35
CA ILE A 10 6.68 -1.26 -6.18
C ILE A 10 5.24 -0.88 -5.92
N ASP A 11 4.33 -1.83 -6.13
CA ASP A 11 2.92 -1.67 -5.77
C ASP A 11 2.68 -2.16 -4.33
N GLU A 12 1.59 -1.71 -3.74
CA GLU A 12 1.18 -1.99 -2.35
C GLU A 12 2.28 -1.73 -1.30
N ILE A 13 2.87 -0.53 -1.37
CA ILE A 13 3.92 -0.07 -0.45
C ILE A 13 3.50 -0.09 1.03
N SER A 14 2.19 -0.10 1.32
CA SER A 14 1.65 -0.20 2.68
C SER A 14 2.04 -1.48 3.39
N MET A 15 2.26 -2.57 2.64
CA MET A 15 2.65 -3.87 3.18
C MET A 15 4.16 -4.02 3.31
N LEU A 16 4.94 -3.03 2.85
CA LEU A 16 6.40 -3.06 2.90
C LEU A 16 6.92 -2.59 4.26
N SER A 17 7.89 -3.33 4.80
CA SER A 17 8.59 -2.91 6.02
C SER A 17 9.79 -2.03 5.71
N SER A 18 10.20 -1.21 6.68
CA SER A 18 11.42 -0.38 6.56
C SER A 18 12.68 -1.22 6.35
N ALA A 19 12.74 -2.39 6.99
CA ALA A 19 13.85 -3.34 6.82
C ALA A 19 13.94 -3.88 5.39
N ILE A 20 12.82 -4.20 4.75
CA ILE A 20 12.81 -4.68 3.36
C ILE A 20 13.21 -3.55 2.40
N LEU A 21 12.65 -2.35 2.57
CA LEU A 21 12.98 -1.20 1.74
C LEU A 21 14.49 -0.89 1.78
N GLN A 22 15.09 -0.95 2.97
CA GLN A 22 16.54 -0.77 3.14
C GLN A 22 17.35 -1.91 2.54
N GLN A 23 16.90 -3.16 2.70
CA GLN A 23 17.59 -4.31 2.08
C GLN A 23 17.60 -4.20 0.56
N VAL A 24 16.51 -3.75 -0.06
CA VAL A 24 16.46 -3.51 -1.51
C VAL A 24 17.53 -2.50 -1.93
N ASN A 25 17.59 -1.34 -1.26
CA ASN A 25 18.61 -0.34 -1.52
C ASN A 25 20.02 -0.91 -1.33
N TYR A 26 20.29 -1.55 -0.20
CA TYR A 26 21.60 -2.10 0.12
C TYR A 26 22.06 -3.15 -0.90
N ARG A 27 21.15 -4.02 -1.36
CA ARG A 27 21.47 -5.02 -2.40
C ARG A 27 21.85 -4.35 -3.71
N TRP A 28 21.21 -3.27 -4.11
CA TRP A 28 21.58 -2.52 -5.32
C TRP A 28 22.92 -1.82 -5.18
N GLN A 29 23.21 -1.24 -4.02
CA GLN A 29 24.51 -0.64 -3.72
C GLN A 29 25.62 -1.70 -3.81
N GLN A 30 25.43 -2.89 -3.25
CA GLN A 30 26.37 -4.01 -3.36
C GLN A 30 26.60 -4.46 -4.82
N MET A 31 25.55 -4.46 -5.64
CA MET A 31 25.63 -4.90 -7.04
C MET A 31 26.33 -3.88 -7.94
N THR A 32 26.25 -2.59 -7.62
CA THR A 32 26.77 -1.49 -8.47
C THR A 32 28.04 -0.82 -7.93
N GLY A 33 28.35 -1.00 -6.65
CA GLY A 33 29.45 -0.32 -5.97
C GLY A 33 29.18 1.14 -5.62
N ILE A 34 27.96 1.65 -5.82
CA ILE A 34 27.56 3.03 -5.54
C ILE A 34 26.84 3.05 -4.19
N TYR A 35 27.28 3.90 -3.24
CA TYR A 35 26.76 3.89 -1.85
C TYR A 35 26.29 5.27 -1.36
N ASP A 36 26.65 6.33 -2.08
CA ASP A 36 26.42 7.74 -1.74
C ASP A 36 25.04 8.26 -2.17
N LYS A 37 24.33 7.51 -3.02
CA LYS A 37 23.01 7.88 -3.55
C LYS A 37 21.89 6.95 -3.07
N PRO A 38 20.72 7.48 -2.69
CA PRO A 38 19.55 6.67 -2.42
C PRO A 38 19.13 5.93 -3.70
N PHE A 39 18.80 4.65 -3.57
CA PHE A 39 18.40 3.76 -4.67
C PHE A 39 19.36 3.78 -5.88
N ILE A 40 20.64 4.10 -5.66
CA ILE A 40 21.69 4.18 -6.69
C ILE A 40 21.29 5.02 -7.92
N ASP A 41 20.46 6.06 -7.72
CA ASP A 41 19.94 6.94 -8.78
C ASP A 41 19.02 6.24 -9.81
N ILE A 42 18.50 5.05 -9.48
CA ILE A 42 17.46 4.39 -10.28
C ILE A 42 16.11 5.07 -10.01
N HIS A 43 15.30 5.22 -11.05
CA HIS A 43 13.93 5.73 -10.88
C HIS A 43 13.09 4.72 -10.09
N VAL A 44 12.73 5.06 -8.86
CA VAL A 44 11.87 4.23 -8.02
C VAL A 44 10.49 4.87 -7.94
N ILE A 45 9.48 4.12 -8.35
CA ILE A 45 8.07 4.54 -8.32
C ILE A 45 7.36 3.61 -7.34
N LEU A 46 6.85 4.21 -6.26
CA LEU A 46 6.11 3.49 -5.21
C LEU A 46 4.63 3.85 -5.32
N CYS A 47 3.78 2.82 -5.31
CA CYS A 47 2.34 2.93 -5.34
C CYS A 47 1.75 2.14 -4.17
N GLY A 48 0.61 2.60 -3.66
CA GLY A 48 -0.16 1.91 -2.63
C GLY A 48 -0.93 2.89 -1.75
N ASP A 49 -1.66 2.34 -0.79
CA ASP A 49 -2.48 3.11 0.14
C ASP A 49 -2.23 2.65 1.58
N PHE A 50 -1.66 3.52 2.40
CA PHE A 50 -1.36 3.24 3.80
C PHE A 50 -2.58 3.06 4.70
N ARG A 51 -3.78 3.38 4.20
CA ARG A 51 -5.06 3.06 4.87
C ARG A 51 -5.45 1.60 4.75
N GLN A 52 -4.79 0.84 3.87
CA GLN A 52 -5.02 -0.58 3.69
C GLN A 52 -4.20 -1.41 4.70
N LEU A 53 -3.72 -2.58 4.29
CA LEU A 53 -3.03 -3.50 5.17
C LEU A 53 -1.61 -3.00 5.49
N PRO A 54 -1.23 -2.93 6.78
CA PRO A 54 0.14 -2.66 7.19
C PRO A 54 1.03 -3.89 6.97
N PRO A 55 2.36 -3.77 7.08
CA PRO A 55 3.25 -4.93 7.01
C PRO A 55 2.96 -5.93 8.13
N VAL A 56 3.09 -7.22 7.83
CA VAL A 56 2.85 -8.30 8.80
C VAL A 56 3.97 -8.36 9.83
N ARG A 57 3.64 -8.06 11.09
CA ARG A 57 4.57 -8.16 12.25
C ARG A 57 5.90 -7.43 12.03
N ALA A 58 5.89 -6.31 11.31
CA ALA A 58 7.09 -5.55 11.01
C ALA A 58 6.84 -4.04 11.08
N THR A 59 7.93 -3.28 11.13
CA THR A 59 7.93 -1.81 11.17
C THR A 59 7.61 -1.24 9.78
N PRO A 60 6.57 -0.39 9.61
CA PRO A 60 6.22 0.22 8.33
C PRO A 60 7.37 0.97 7.65
N CYS A 61 7.38 0.99 6.31
CA CYS A 61 8.45 1.57 5.51
C CYS A 61 8.71 3.07 5.78
N TYR A 62 7.69 3.80 6.21
CA TYR A 62 7.76 5.22 6.58
C TYR A 62 8.17 5.48 8.04
N THR A 63 8.44 4.43 8.82
CA THR A 63 8.82 4.55 10.24
C THR A 63 10.28 4.20 10.49
N MET A 64 10.86 4.86 11.48
CA MET A 64 12.24 4.65 11.91
C MET A 64 12.43 3.31 12.62
N PRO A 65 13.36 2.44 12.16
CA PRO A 65 13.77 1.32 12.97
C PRO A 65 14.57 1.81 14.18
N ILE A 66 14.21 1.34 15.37
CA ILE A 66 14.75 1.75 16.68
C ILE A 66 16.28 1.55 16.78
N ASN A 67 16.85 0.66 15.96
CA ASN A 67 18.26 0.24 16.04
C ASN A 67 19.18 0.93 15.01
N GLN A 68 18.72 1.97 14.30
CA GLN A 68 19.55 2.72 13.35
C GLN A 68 19.70 4.19 13.76
N LEU A 69 20.90 4.54 14.22
CA LEU A 69 21.36 5.93 14.28
C LEU A 69 21.58 6.40 12.83
N GLY A 70 20.64 7.18 12.28
CA GLY A 70 20.79 7.72 10.93
C GLY A 70 19.53 7.90 10.07
N GLY A 71 18.32 7.89 10.61
CA GLY A 71 17.10 8.30 9.88
C GLY A 71 16.61 7.29 8.80
N PRO A 72 15.35 7.39 8.33
CA PRO A 72 14.91 6.67 7.15
C PRO A 72 15.29 7.57 5.97
N ILE A 73 16.59 7.63 5.68
CA ILE A 73 17.15 8.47 4.60
C ILE A 73 16.41 8.18 3.29
N LEU A 74 16.06 6.92 3.06
CA LEU A 74 15.36 6.47 1.86
C LEU A 74 13.90 6.92 1.80
N TRP A 75 13.18 6.99 2.92
CA TRP A 75 11.78 7.43 2.90
C TRP A 75 11.69 8.93 2.63
N HIS A 76 12.60 9.70 3.23
CA HIS A 76 12.65 11.16 3.06
C HIS A 76 13.14 11.59 1.67
N SER A 77 13.75 10.70 0.90
CA SER A 77 14.19 10.99 -0.47
C SER A 77 13.09 10.77 -1.53
N ILE A 78 11.86 10.48 -1.11
CA ILE A 78 10.74 10.17 -2.01
C ILE A 78 9.80 11.36 -2.10
N ASP A 79 9.46 11.74 -3.33
CA ASP A 79 8.42 12.72 -3.62
C ASP A 79 7.02 12.10 -3.52
N TYR A 80 6.07 12.84 -2.94
CA TYR A 80 4.70 12.39 -2.72
C TYR A 80 3.72 13.01 -3.72
N PHE A 81 2.93 12.16 -4.38
CA PHE A 81 1.91 12.57 -5.35
C PHE A 81 0.57 11.88 -5.03
N PRO A 82 -0.40 12.58 -4.40
CA PRO A 82 -1.68 11.99 -4.03
C PRO A 82 -2.60 11.82 -5.24
N LEU A 83 -3.23 10.64 -5.36
CA LEU A 83 -4.37 10.45 -6.24
C LEU A 83 -5.67 10.77 -5.48
N VAL A 84 -6.45 11.72 -5.99
CA VAL A 84 -7.62 12.27 -5.28
C VAL A 84 -8.96 11.77 -5.81
N ARG A 85 -8.99 11.18 -7.01
CA ARG A 85 -10.23 10.75 -7.67
C ARG A 85 -10.39 9.24 -7.56
N VAL A 86 -11.55 8.82 -7.04
CA VAL A 86 -11.96 7.40 -7.01
C VAL A 86 -12.63 7.04 -8.33
N GLU A 87 -12.06 6.09 -9.06
CA GLU A 87 -12.61 5.60 -10.34
C GLU A 87 -13.27 4.21 -10.22
N ARG A 88 -12.97 3.46 -9.16
CA ARG A 88 -13.42 2.07 -9.00
C ARG A 88 -14.92 1.96 -8.71
N GLN A 89 -15.44 2.83 -7.86
CA GLN A 89 -16.86 2.87 -7.52
C GLN A 89 -17.54 4.02 -8.25
N THR A 90 -18.58 3.70 -9.02
CA THR A 90 -19.43 4.70 -9.70
C THR A 90 -20.43 5.37 -8.75
N ASP A 91 -20.81 4.67 -7.67
CA ASP A 91 -21.69 5.20 -6.62
C ASP A 91 -20.89 6.08 -5.65
N GLU A 92 -21.05 7.41 -5.78
CA GLU A 92 -20.38 8.41 -4.94
C GLU A 92 -20.73 8.29 -3.45
N ARG A 93 -21.97 7.88 -3.14
CA ARG A 93 -22.39 7.69 -1.74
C ARG A 93 -21.63 6.52 -1.14
N PHE A 94 -21.47 5.44 -1.89
CA PHE A 94 -20.72 4.27 -1.44
C PHE A 94 -19.22 4.54 -1.35
N SER A 95 -18.62 5.19 -2.35
CA SER A 95 -17.20 5.53 -2.33
C SER A 95 -16.85 6.43 -1.13
N THR A 96 -17.69 7.42 -0.83
CA THR A 96 -17.54 8.29 0.36
C THR A 96 -17.55 7.49 1.67
N ILE A 97 -18.42 6.48 1.77
CA ILE A 97 -18.47 5.61 2.95
C ILE A 97 -17.20 4.77 3.06
N LEU A 98 -16.70 4.21 1.96
CA LEU A 98 -15.45 3.44 1.95
C LEU A 98 -14.24 4.30 2.35
N THR A 99 -14.17 5.55 1.86
CA THR A 99 -13.12 6.49 2.28
C THR A 99 -13.17 6.75 3.78
N LYS A 100 -14.37 6.97 4.36
CA LYS A 100 -14.54 7.13 5.81
C LYS A 100 -14.07 5.91 6.60
N ILE A 101 -14.33 4.70 6.10
CA ILE A 101 -13.83 3.46 6.71
C ILE A 101 -12.30 3.43 6.69
N GLY A 102 -11.69 3.72 5.54
CA GLY A 102 -10.23 3.77 5.40
C GLY A 102 -9.57 4.84 6.28
N ASP A 103 -10.25 5.97 6.51
CA ASP A 103 -9.79 7.02 7.44
C ASP A 103 -10.06 6.69 8.92
N GLY A 104 -10.76 5.58 9.23
CA GLY A 104 -11.14 5.21 10.59
C GLY A 104 -12.19 6.14 11.22
N LEU A 105 -12.99 6.82 10.41
CA LEU A 105 -14.03 7.76 10.87
C LEU A 105 -15.30 7.02 11.32
N GLN A 106 -15.98 7.60 12.31
CA GLN A 106 -17.28 7.13 12.79
C GLN A 106 -18.32 7.15 11.66
N LEU A 107 -19.06 6.05 11.50
CA LEU A 107 -20.15 5.93 10.53
C LEU A 107 -21.50 6.24 11.20
N SER A 108 -22.39 6.93 10.48
CA SER A 108 -23.79 7.06 10.90
C SER A 108 -24.56 5.75 10.72
N ASN A 109 -25.67 5.59 11.43
CA ASN A 109 -26.55 4.43 11.29
C ASN A 109 -26.98 4.20 9.83
N ASP A 110 -27.29 5.27 9.09
CA ASP A 110 -27.64 5.16 7.67
C ASP A 110 -26.51 4.59 6.80
N ASN A 111 -25.26 4.94 7.11
CA ASN A 111 -24.10 4.41 6.38
C ASN A 111 -23.89 2.93 6.70
N ILE A 112 -24.06 2.55 7.98
CA ILE A 112 -23.98 1.15 8.42
C ILE A 112 -25.05 0.32 7.72
N SER A 113 -26.31 0.76 7.75
CA SER A 113 -27.41 0.08 7.07
C SER A 113 -27.17 -0.06 5.56
N LEU A 114 -26.56 0.95 4.92
CA LEU A 114 -26.21 0.88 3.51
C LEU A 114 -25.10 -0.16 3.23
N ILE A 115 -24.10 -0.30 4.09
CA ILE A 115 -23.07 -1.35 3.96
C ILE A 115 -23.71 -2.73 4.18
N GLU A 116 -24.49 -2.89 5.24
CA GLU A 116 -25.15 -4.15 5.60
C GLU A 116 -26.12 -4.62 4.52
N SER A 117 -26.79 -3.69 3.82
CA SER A 117 -27.66 -4.03 2.69
C SER A 117 -26.94 -4.77 1.55
N ARG A 118 -25.61 -4.63 1.46
CA ARG A 118 -24.76 -5.29 0.47
C ARG A 118 -24.20 -6.62 0.96
N HIS A 119 -24.38 -6.97 2.24
CA HIS A 119 -23.99 -8.29 2.74
C HIS A 119 -24.89 -9.37 2.13
N LYS A 120 -24.25 -10.38 1.52
CA LYS A 120 -24.94 -11.54 0.95
C LYS A 120 -24.55 -12.77 1.73
N THR A 121 -25.54 -13.58 2.12
CA THR A 121 -25.29 -14.83 2.84
C THR A 121 -24.62 -15.84 1.92
N GLN A 122 -23.87 -16.77 2.51
CA GLN A 122 -23.21 -17.84 1.75
C GLN A 122 -24.22 -18.67 0.93
N ALA A 123 -25.41 -18.92 1.50
CA ALA A 123 -26.50 -19.61 0.79
C ALA A 123 -26.97 -18.83 -0.45
N TRP A 124 -27.18 -17.52 -0.30
CA TRP A 124 -27.54 -16.64 -1.41
C TRP A 124 -26.45 -16.63 -2.49
N CYS A 125 -25.17 -16.58 -2.11
CA CYS A 125 -24.07 -16.59 -3.05
C CYS A 125 -23.99 -17.90 -3.86
N LYS A 126 -24.17 -19.05 -3.21
CA LYS A 126 -24.18 -20.37 -3.89
C LYS A 126 -25.29 -20.49 -4.94
N GLU A 127 -26.43 -19.83 -4.71
CA GLU A 127 -27.57 -19.86 -5.62
C GLU A 127 -27.44 -18.82 -6.75
N ASN A 128 -26.98 -17.61 -6.45
CA ASN A 128 -27.05 -16.46 -7.37
C ASN A 128 -25.73 -16.14 -8.08
N VAL A 129 -24.61 -16.65 -7.56
CA VAL A 129 -23.27 -16.46 -8.13
C VAL A 129 -22.45 -17.75 -7.92
N PRO A 130 -22.86 -18.88 -8.55
CA PRO A 130 -22.27 -20.19 -8.31
C PRO A 130 -20.78 -20.27 -8.70
N ASP A 131 -20.33 -19.40 -9.61
CA ASP A 131 -18.94 -19.33 -10.08
C ASP A 131 -18.08 -18.28 -9.34
N ALA A 132 -18.64 -17.58 -8.35
CA ALA A 132 -17.85 -16.68 -7.52
C ALA A 132 -16.93 -17.49 -6.61
N VAL A 133 -15.65 -17.12 -6.56
CA VAL A 133 -14.63 -17.77 -5.71
C VAL A 133 -15.10 -17.72 -4.26
N THR A 134 -15.64 -18.83 -3.76
CA THR A 134 -15.87 -19.06 -2.33
C THR A 134 -14.51 -19.18 -1.65
N ALA A 135 -14.21 -18.24 -0.76
CA ALA A 135 -13.12 -18.36 0.21
C ALA A 135 -13.40 -19.49 1.23
#